data_AF-A0AAV4T7H1-F1
#
_entry.id   AF-A0AAV4T7H1-F1
#
_cell.length_a   1.000
_cell.length_b   1.000
_cell.length_c   1.000
_cell.angle_alpha   90.00
_cell.angle_beta   90.00
_cell.angle_gamma   90.00
#
_symmetry.space_group_name_H-M   'P 1'
#
loop_
_entity.id
_entity.type
_entity.pdbx_description
1 polymer ?
#
loop_
_entity_poly.entity_id
_entity_poly.type
_entity_poly.pdbx_seq_one_letter_code
_entity_poly.pdbx_strand_id
1 'polypeptide(L)'
;MAMLYELHNQGQDRFVYTCNNCKKHVETRYHCTVCDDFDLCVPCFDKDGHAHKMEKLGFGLDDDSATCDQKQTNPQESRRLSIQRCIQSLVHACQCRDANCRLPSCQKMKRVVQHAKVVNEKLMVVVQFVNN
;
A
#
# COMPACT_ATOMS: atom_id res chain seq x y z
N MET A 1 -30.63 10.00 18.43
CA MET A 1 -29.99 9.78 17.12
C MET A 1 -28.51 10.16 17.23
N ALA A 2 -27.71 9.34 17.92
CA ALA A 2 -26.30 9.60 18.22
C ALA A 2 -25.35 8.50 17.68
N MET A 3 -25.90 7.51 16.96
CA MET A 3 -25.14 6.36 16.42
C MET A 3 -24.82 6.51 14.92
N LEU A 4 -24.42 7.71 14.49
CA LEU A 4 -23.90 7.94 13.14
C LEU A 4 -22.53 8.65 13.11
N TYR A 5 -22.02 9.09 14.26
CA TYR A 5 -20.71 9.73 14.36
C TYR A 5 -19.56 8.72 14.54
N GLU A 6 -19.84 7.57 15.16
CA GLU A 6 -18.80 6.62 15.56
C GLU A 6 -18.40 5.59 14.48
N LEU A 7 -19.13 5.51 13.36
CA LEU A 7 -18.85 4.53 12.30
C LEU A 7 -17.81 5.00 11.25
N HIS A 8 -17.41 6.27 11.26
CA HIS A 8 -16.41 6.80 10.31
C HIS A 8 -15.02 7.02 10.90
N ASN A 9 -14.80 6.68 12.18
CA ASN A 9 -13.49 6.85 12.82
C ASN A 9 -12.77 5.53 13.15
N GLN A 10 -13.38 4.37 12.89
CA GLN A 10 -12.71 3.05 12.95
C GLN A 10 -11.75 2.79 11.77
N GLY A 11 -11.35 3.84 11.03
CA GLY A 11 -10.30 3.82 10.02
C GLY A 11 -8.92 4.27 10.52
N GLN A 12 -8.73 4.38 11.84
CA GLN A 12 -7.51 4.85 12.50
C GLN A 12 -6.43 3.76 12.69
N ASP A 13 -6.53 2.61 12.04
CA ASP A 13 -5.44 1.62 11.99
C ASP A 13 -5.03 1.30 10.55
N ARG A 14 -4.80 2.37 9.77
CA ARG A 14 -4.06 2.22 8.52
C ARG A 14 -2.61 2.48 8.86
N PHE A 15 -1.87 1.42 9.17
CA PHE A 15 -0.42 1.37 9.39
C PHE A 15 0.33 2.51 8.69
N VAL A 16 0.53 3.61 9.40
CA VAL A 16 1.35 4.73 8.92
C VAL A 16 2.77 4.42 9.37
N TYR A 17 3.57 3.88 8.45
CA TYR A 17 4.98 3.61 8.74
C TYR A 17 5.79 4.90 8.63
N THR A 18 6.78 5.03 9.50
CA THR A 18 7.63 6.22 9.59
C THR A 18 9.08 5.80 9.44
N CYS A 19 9.81 6.46 8.54
CA CYS A 19 11.24 6.19 8.37
C CYS A 19 12.01 6.62 9.63
N ASN A 20 12.82 5.73 10.20
CA ASN A 20 13.58 6.01 11.42
C ASN A 20 14.65 7.08 11.21
N ASN A 21 15.20 7.21 9.99
CA ASN A 21 16.22 8.20 9.64
C ASN A 21 15.63 9.61 9.39
N CYS A 22 14.73 9.75 8.42
CA CYS A 22 14.18 11.07 8.04
C CYS A 22 12.86 11.45 8.73
N LYS A 23 12.29 10.56 9.55
CA LYS A 23 11.00 10.73 10.26
C LYS A 23 9.80 11.06 9.37
N LYS A 24 9.91 10.81 8.06
CA LYS A 24 8.80 10.99 7.11
C LYS A 24 7.93 9.74 7.06
N HIS A 25 6.63 9.96 6.87
CA HIS A 25 5.69 8.88 6.60
C HIS A 25 5.96 8.27 5.23
N VAL A 26 5.97 6.94 5.17
CA VAL A 26 6.24 6.19 3.95
C VAL A 26 5.32 5.00 3.80
N GLU A 27 4.88 4.79 2.56
CA GLU A 27 4.01 3.67 2.18
C GLU A 27 4.83 2.43 1.80
N THR A 28 6.01 2.65 1.20
CA THR A 28 7.00 1.62 0.89
C THR A 28 8.24 1.80 1.77
N ARG A 29 8.55 0.81 2.61
CA ARG A 29 9.66 0.80 3.56
C ARG A 29 10.59 -0.39 3.34
N TYR A 30 11.85 -0.22 3.73
CA TYR A 30 12.81 -1.28 3.97
C TYR A 30 12.82 -1.57 5.46
N HIS A 31 12.32 -2.74 5.84
CA HIS A 31 12.26 -3.18 7.22
C HIS A 31 13.46 -4.07 7.54
N CYS A 32 14.16 -3.75 8.63
CA CYS A 32 15.19 -4.63 9.16
C CYS A 32 14.55 -5.78 9.94
N THR A 33 14.85 -7.03 9.58
CA THR A 33 14.33 -8.20 10.30
C THR A 33 15.15 -8.55 11.55
N VAL A 34 16.25 -7.83 11.80
CA VAL A 34 17.19 -8.07 12.91
C VAL A 34 17.06 -7.01 13.99
N CYS A 35 16.84 -5.75 13.60
CA CYS A 35 16.64 -4.65 14.55
C CYS A 35 15.17 -4.50 14.91
N ASP A 36 14.91 -4.16 16.17
CA ASP A 36 13.58 -3.84 16.65
C ASP A 36 13.05 -2.56 15.96
N ASP A 37 11.91 -2.69 15.27
CA ASP A 37 11.16 -1.60 14.62
C ASP A 37 12.01 -0.59 13.80
N PHE A 38 13.00 -1.10 13.05
CA PHE A 38 13.88 -0.25 12.25
C PHE A 38 13.48 -0.22 10.77
N ASP A 39 12.91 0.91 10.35
CA ASP A 39 12.39 1.13 9.02
C ASP A 39 13.10 2.27 8.30
N LEU A 40 13.48 2.04 7.05
CA LEU A 40 14.03 3.06 6.18
C LEU A 40 13.14 3.27 4.97
N CYS A 41 12.95 4.52 4.56
CA CYS A 41 12.39 4.81 3.25
C CYS A 41 13.40 4.47 2.15
N VAL A 42 12.92 4.27 0.92
CA VAL A 42 13.77 3.98 -0.26
C VAL A 42 14.98 4.92 -0.36
N PRO A 43 14.86 6.26 -0.26
CA PRO A 43 16.02 7.14 -0.37
C PRO A 43 16.97 7.09 0.83
N CYS A 44 16.48 6.77 2.04
CA CYS A 44 17.36 6.61 3.20
C CYS A 44 18.12 5.28 3.17
N PHE A 45 17.48 4.23 2.64
CA PHE A 45 18.15 2.96 2.39
C PHE A 45 19.24 3.10 1.33
N ASP A 46 18.99 3.84 0.24
CA ASP A 46 19.98 4.02 -0.83
C ASP A 46 21.18 4.89 -0.41
N LYS A 47 20.95 5.91 0.43
CA LYS A 47 21.98 6.85 0.88
C LYS A 47 22.83 6.34 2.04
N ASP A 48 22.19 5.91 3.13
CA ASP A 48 22.88 5.51 4.36
C ASP A 48 23.05 3.99 4.43
N GLY A 49 22.19 3.24 3.74
CA GLY A 49 22.12 1.79 3.91
C GLY A 49 21.74 1.40 5.33
N HIS A 50 21.78 0.09 5.56
CA HIS A 50 21.74 -0.47 6.90
C HIS A 50 22.61 -1.72 6.92
N ALA A 51 23.33 -1.96 8.01
CA ALA A 51 24.29 -3.07 8.11
C ALA A 51 23.61 -4.46 8.02
N HIS A 52 22.32 -4.54 8.36
CA HIS A 52 21.55 -5.77 8.25
C HIS A 52 20.76 -5.85 6.94
N LYS A 53 20.49 -7.08 6.53
CA LYS A 53 19.61 -7.37 5.40
C LYS A 53 18.21 -6.81 5.69
N MET A 54 17.73 -5.94 4.81
CA MET A 54 16.40 -5.35 4.91
C MET A 54 15.46 -5.94 3.86
N GLU A 55 14.19 -6.10 4.24
CA GLU A 55 13.12 -6.55 3.37
C GLU A 55 12.26 -5.37 2.90
N LYS A 56 12.02 -5.28 1.59
CA LYS A 56 11.19 -4.21 1.02
C LYS A 56 9.72 -4.54 1.18
N LEU A 57 9.04 -3.85 2.08
CA LEU A 57 7.62 -3.98 2.36
C LEU A 57 6.86 -2.75 1.85
N GLY A 58 5.92 -2.96 0.93
CA GLY A 58 5.08 -1.88 0.39
C GLY A 58 4.49 -2.20 -0.97
N PHE A 59 3.38 -1.53 -1.34
CA PHE A 59 2.70 -1.77 -2.60
C PHE A 59 3.48 -1.24 -3.82
N GLY A 60 4.50 -0.40 -3.64
CA GLY A 60 5.39 0.09 -4.70
C GLY A 60 4.59 0.63 -5.89
N LEU A 61 3.66 1.54 -5.60
CA LEU A 61 2.89 2.33 -6.57
C LEU A 61 3.54 3.69 -6.82
N ASP A 62 4.72 3.89 -6.23
CA ASP A 62 5.48 5.14 -6.12
C ASP A 62 6.67 5.19 -7.10
N ASP A 63 6.69 4.29 -8.10
CA ASP A 63 7.67 4.34 -9.17
C ASP A 63 7.22 5.34 -10.24
N ASP A 64 7.95 6.45 -10.31
CA ASP A 64 7.89 7.55 -11.29
C ASP A 64 6.99 8.78 -10.99
N SER A 65 7.43 9.59 -10.02
CA SER A 65 7.42 11.05 -10.17
C SER A 65 8.31 11.69 -9.10
N ALA A 66 9.55 11.96 -9.49
CA ALA A 66 10.40 12.90 -8.80
C ALA A 66 9.86 14.32 -9.03
N THR A 67 9.14 14.86 -8.05
CA THR A 67 9.19 16.30 -7.76
C THR A 67 9.12 16.49 -6.24
N CYS A 68 10.21 17.02 -5.70
CA CYS A 68 10.27 17.58 -4.37
C CYS A 68 9.47 18.89 -4.36
N ASP A 69 8.29 18.89 -3.73
CA ASP A 69 7.72 20.12 -3.21
C ASP A 69 7.43 19.95 -1.72
N GLN A 70 8.27 20.58 -0.92
CA GLN A 70 8.07 20.76 0.51
C GLN A 70 6.96 21.78 0.70
N LYS A 71 5.71 21.33 0.58
CA LYS A 71 4.58 21.99 1.22
C LYS A 71 4.08 21.02 2.27
N GLN A 72 3.93 21.50 3.50
CA GLN A 72 3.27 20.76 4.58
C GLN A 72 1.86 20.40 4.10
N THR A 73 1.73 19.25 3.44
CA THR A 73 0.43 18.69 3.08
C THR A 73 -0.11 18.06 4.35
N ASN A 74 -1.31 18.49 4.73
CA ASN A 74 -2.03 17.93 5.86
C ASN A 74 -1.96 16.38 5.74
N PRO A 75 -1.57 15.62 6.78
CA PRO A 75 -1.44 14.16 6.70
C PRO A 75 -2.67 13.45 6.12
N GLN A 76 -3.85 14.06 6.30
CA GLN A 76 -5.13 13.63 5.73
C GLN A 76 -5.16 13.74 4.20
N GLU A 77 -4.57 14.79 3.62
CA GLU A 77 -4.53 15.04 2.18
C GLU A 77 -3.56 14.09 1.48
N SER A 78 -2.37 13.88 2.06
CA SER A 78 -1.41 12.89 1.56
C SER A 78 -2.03 11.49 1.48
N ARG A 79 -2.74 11.08 2.55
CA ARG A 79 -3.53 9.83 2.57
C ARG A 79 -4.59 9.78 1.47
N ARG A 80 -5.36 10.86 1.28
CA ARG A 80 -6.41 10.93 0.24
C ARG A 80 -5.81 10.73 -1.15
N LEU A 81 -4.67 11.34 -1.43
CA LEU A 81 -3.96 11.21 -2.70
C LEU A 81 -3.46 9.78 -2.94
N SER A 82 -2.86 9.13 -1.94
CA SER A 82 -2.45 7.72 -2.05
C SER A 82 -3.64 6.79 -2.34
N ILE A 83 -4.74 6.95 -1.60
CA ILE A 83 -5.96 6.15 -1.83
C ILE A 83 -6.46 6.34 -3.27
N GLN A 84 -6.46 7.59 -3.76
CA GLN A 84 -6.86 7.89 -5.12
C GLN A 84 -5.96 7.21 -6.17
N ARG A 85 -4.64 7.19 -5.96
CA ARG A 85 -3.68 6.46 -6.82
C ARG A 85 -3.91 4.96 -6.81
N CYS A 86 -4.22 4.38 -5.66
CA CYS A 86 -4.60 2.96 -5.55
C CYS A 86 -5.87 2.64 -6.35
N ILE A 87 -6.91 3.47 -6.21
CA ILE A 87 -8.16 3.31 -6.97
C ILE A 87 -7.90 3.40 -8.47
N GLN A 88 -7.14 4.39 -8.92
CA GLN A 88 -6.80 4.55 -10.35
C GLN A 88 -6.02 3.34 -10.89
N SER A 89 -5.02 2.86 -10.14
CA SER A 89 -4.24 1.68 -10.51
C SER A 89 -5.10 0.43 -10.60
N LEU A 90 -6.07 0.27 -9.69
CA LEU A 90 -7.00 -0.85 -9.68
C LEU A 90 -7.99 -0.79 -10.84
N VAL A 91 -8.59 0.38 -11.09
CA VAL A 91 -9.51 0.60 -12.22
C VAL A 91 -8.81 0.28 -13.54
N HIS A 92 -7.59 0.78 -13.71
CA HIS A 92 -6.78 0.46 -14.88
C HIS A 92 -6.52 -1.04 -14.99
N ALA A 93 -6.09 -1.71 -13.92
CA ALA A 93 -5.81 -3.15 -13.95
C ALA A 93 -7.04 -4.00 -14.31
N CYS A 94 -8.24 -3.60 -13.87
CA CYS A 94 -9.50 -4.26 -14.22
C CYS A 94 -9.89 -4.07 -15.70
N GLN A 95 -9.55 -2.93 -16.30
CA GLN A 95 -9.93 -2.60 -17.68
C GLN A 95 -8.84 -2.95 -18.70
N CYS A 96 -7.59 -3.01 -18.26
CA CYS A 96 -6.42 -3.27 -19.11
C CYS A 96 -6.43 -4.73 -19.58
N ARG A 97 -6.44 -4.94 -20.90
CA ARG A 97 -6.41 -6.29 -21.51
C ARG A 97 -5.00 -6.77 -21.83
N ASP A 98 -4.03 -5.88 -21.80
CA ASP A 98 -2.63 -6.23 -22.05
C ASP A 98 -2.07 -7.07 -20.89
N ALA A 99 -1.58 -8.26 -21.21
CA ALA A 99 -0.93 -9.15 -20.27
C ALA A 99 0.48 -8.64 -19.88
N ASN A 100 1.12 -7.88 -20.77
CA ASN A 100 2.49 -7.38 -20.62
C ASN A 100 2.53 -5.87 -20.42
N CYS A 101 1.48 -5.30 -19.81
CA CYS A 101 1.40 -3.88 -19.51
C CYS A 101 2.67 -3.42 -18.78
N ARG A 102 3.31 -2.35 -19.29
CA ARG A 102 4.60 -1.86 -18.79
C ARG A 102 4.50 -1.16 -17.42
N LEU A 103 3.28 -0.82 -16.96
CA LEU A 103 3.06 -0.22 -15.65
C LEU A 103 3.20 -1.29 -14.55
N PRO A 104 4.20 -1.18 -13.64
CA PRO A 104 4.41 -2.15 -12.57
C PRO A 104 3.21 -2.25 -11.61
N SER A 105 2.55 -1.12 -11.35
CA SER A 105 1.31 -1.03 -10.57
C SER A 105 0.17 -1.84 -11.19
N CYS A 106 0.00 -1.79 -12.50
CA CYS A 106 -0.99 -2.57 -13.23
C CYS A 106 -0.73 -4.08 -13.10
N GLN A 107 0.53 -4.51 -13.26
CA GLN A 107 0.90 -5.92 -13.13
C GLN A 107 0.62 -6.45 -11.71
N LYS A 108 0.97 -5.68 -10.67
CA LYS A 108 0.67 -6.02 -9.28
C LYS A 108 -0.84 -6.11 -9.03
N MET A 109 -1.60 -5.10 -9.46
CA MET A 109 -3.05 -5.06 -9.27
C MET A 109 -3.77 -6.16 -10.05
N LYS A 110 -3.29 -6.55 -11.24
CA LYS A 110 -3.81 -7.72 -11.97
C LYS A 110 -3.67 -9.02 -11.17
N ARG A 111 -2.53 -9.23 -10.49
CA ARG A 111 -2.33 -10.39 -9.60
C ARG A 111 -3.30 -10.34 -8.42
N VAL A 112 -3.48 -9.18 -7.81
CA VAL A 112 -4.44 -8.98 -6.69
C VAL A 112 -5.87 -9.26 -7.15
N VAL A 113 -6.29 -8.75 -8.31
CA VAL A 113 -7.62 -9.00 -8.88
C VAL A 113 -7.82 -10.47 -9.22
N GLN A 114 -6.83 -11.13 -9.82
CA GLN A 114 -6.89 -12.57 -10.10
C GLN A 114 -7.01 -13.39 -8.81
N HIS A 115 -6.21 -13.05 -7.79
CA HIS A 115 -6.31 -13.68 -6.47
C HIS A 115 -7.68 -13.45 -5.83
N ALA A 116 -8.19 -12.22 -5.85
CA ALA A 116 -9.49 -11.87 -5.29
C ALA A 116 -10.64 -12.64 -5.98
N LYS A 117 -10.57 -12.90 -7.28
CA LYS A 117 -11.54 -13.74 -7.99
C LYS A 117 -11.51 -15.18 -7.47
N VAL A 118 -10.33 -15.77 -7.34
CA VAL A 118 -10.15 -17.14 -6.83
C VAL A 118 -10.58 -17.25 -5.36
N VAL A 119 -10.25 -16.26 -4.52
CA VAL A 119 -10.67 -16.24 -3.12
C VAL A 119 -12.16 -16.04 -3.01
N ASN A 120 -12.79 -15.18 -3.81
CA ASN A 120 -14.25 -15.05 -3.82
C ASN A 120 -14.92 -16.36 -4.22
N GLU A 121 -14.43 -17.04 -5.26
CA GLU A 121 -14.97 -18.34 -5.68
C GLU A 121 -14.84 -19.38 -4.55
N LYS A 122 -13.66 -19.47 -3.92
CA LYS A 122 -13.43 -20.36 -2.77
C LYS A 122 -14.26 -19.97 -1.55
N LEU A 123 -14.44 -18.68 -1.28
CA LEU A 123 -15.25 -18.19 -0.15
C LEU A 123 -16.72 -18.50 -0.38
N MET A 124 -17.24 -18.39 -1.61
CA MET A 124 -18.61 -18.81 -1.93
C MET A 124 -18.80 -20.31 -1.69
N VAL A 125 -17.81 -21.14 -2.06
CA VAL A 125 -17.84 -22.60 -1.79
C VAL A 125 -17.80 -22.90 -0.29
N VAL A 126 -16.98 -22.19 0.48
CA VAL A 126 -16.93 -22.35 1.95
C VAL A 126 -18.24 -21.90 2.61
N VAL A 127 -18.84 -20.80 2.15
CA VAL A 127 -20.14 -20.32 2.65
C VAL A 127 -21.26 -21.31 2.33
N GLN A 128 -21.22 -21.98 1.18
CA GLN A 128 -22.16 -23.06 0.83
C GLN A 128 -21.97 -24.30 1.70
N PHE A 129 -20.72 -24.66 2.04
CA PHE A 129 -20.42 -25.79 2.92
C PHE A 129 -20.81 -25.53 4.38
N VAL A 130 -20.66 -24.29 4.86
CA VAL A 130 -21.04 -23.90 6.24
C VAL A 130 -22.56 -23.76 6.41
N ASN A 131 -23.31 -23.52 5.31
CA ASN A 131 -24.79 -23.46 5.32
C ASN A 131 -25.46 -24.83 5.00
N ASN A 132 -24.72 -25.93 5.01
CA ASN A 132 -25.27 -27.29 4.85
C ASN A 132 -25.16 -28.09 6.14
#